data_AF-A0A6C0JCF6-F1
#
_entry.id   AF-A0A6C0JCF6-F1
#
_cell.length_a   1.000
_cell.length_b   1.000
_cell.length_c   1.000
_cell.angle_alpha   90.00
_cell.angle_beta   90.00
_cell.angle_gamma   90.00
#
_symmetry.space_group_name_H-M   'P 1'
#
loop_
_entity.id
_entity.type
_entity.pdbx_description
1 polymer ?
#
loop_
_entity_poly.entity_id
_entity_poly.type
_entity_poly.pdbx_seq_one_letter_code
_entity_poly.pdbx_strand_id
1 'polypeptide(L)'
;MYKITTNMQHIKNIMKKRMQTASGWTKLDTDKRYIRIGSSSNCNDEIVYDPRSKEFIECLLDQYGIVYEITSIENTQERSVELRLTEEQYSILYSKLE
;
A
#
# COMPACT_ATOMS: atom_id res chain seq x y z
N MET A 1 15.30 17.83 -0.49
CA MET A 1 14.24 17.41 -1.43
C MET A 1 14.40 16.00 -2.02
N TYR A 2 15.50 15.26 -1.77
CA TYR A 2 15.74 13.94 -2.40
C TYR A 2 15.08 12.70 -1.73
N LYS A 3 14.58 12.80 -0.50
CA LYS A 3 14.06 11.64 0.26
C LYS A 3 12.61 11.23 -0.09
N ILE A 4 11.79 12.18 -0.55
CA ILE A 4 10.36 11.95 -0.82
C ILE A 4 10.17 11.01 -2.03
N THR A 5 10.97 11.21 -3.07
CA THR A 5 10.91 10.40 -4.31
C THR A 5 11.34 8.95 -4.10
N THR A 6 12.35 8.71 -3.24
CA THR A 6 12.83 7.34 -2.95
C THR A 6 11.78 6.50 -2.21
N ASN A 7 11.11 7.09 -1.21
CA ASN A 7 10.10 6.37 -0.43
C ASN A 7 8.82 6.13 -1.23
N MET A 8 8.42 7.08 -2.08
CA MET A 8 7.28 6.89 -2.99
C MET A 8 7.55 5.79 -4.03
N GLN A 9 8.77 5.73 -4.59
CA GLN A 9 9.18 4.66 -5.49
C GLN A 9 9.19 3.28 -4.80
N HIS A 10 9.58 3.25 -3.52
CA HIS A 10 9.54 2.02 -2.72
C HIS A 10 8.10 1.50 -2.54
N ILE A 11 7.16 2.37 -2.17
CA ILE A 11 5.73 2.03 -2.05
C ILE A 11 5.18 1.54 -3.39
N LYS A 12 5.49 2.24 -4.49
CA LYS A 12 5.10 1.84 -5.84
C LYS A 12 5.59 0.42 -6.17
N ASN A 13 6.84 0.10 -5.86
CA ASN A 13 7.43 -1.21 -6.10
C ASN A 13 6.77 -2.30 -5.23
N ILE A 14 6.43 -2.00 -3.97
CA ILE A 14 5.69 -2.91 -3.09
C ILE A 14 4.33 -3.25 -3.72
N MET A 15 3.56 -2.23 -4.11
CA MET A 15 2.23 -2.43 -4.70
C MET A 15 2.31 -3.26 -5.98
N LYS A 16 3.23 -2.91 -6.90
CA LYS A 16 3.45 -3.65 -8.15
C LYS A 16 3.80 -5.11 -7.90
N LYS A 17 4.76 -5.39 -7.01
CA LYS A 17 5.17 -6.75 -6.66
C LYS A 17 4.02 -7.55 -6.04
N ARG A 18 3.21 -6.92 -5.21
CA ARG A 18 2.05 -7.55 -4.56
C ARG A 18 0.93 -7.85 -5.54
N MET A 19 0.73 -7.03 -6.57
CA MET A 19 -0.22 -7.34 -7.66
C MET A 19 0.18 -8.58 -8.47
N GLN A 20 1.48 -8.83 -8.60
CA GLN A 20 2.02 -10.01 -9.30
C GLN A 20 1.98 -11.28 -8.42
N THR A 21 1.67 -11.15 -7.13
CA THR A 21 1.57 -12.28 -6.21
C THR A 21 0.09 -12.62 -6.01
N ALA A 22 -0.30 -13.88 -6.22
CA ALA A 22 -1.71 -14.30 -6.12
C ALA A 22 -2.39 -13.94 -4.78
N SER A 23 -1.63 -13.84 -3.70
CA SER A 23 -2.08 -13.46 -2.36
C SER A 23 -1.61 -12.06 -1.91
N GLY A 24 -1.02 -11.25 -2.80
CA GLY A 24 -0.47 -9.95 -2.44
C GLY A 24 -1.53 -8.85 -2.29
N TRP A 25 -2.65 -8.97 -3.02
CA TRP A 25 -3.88 -8.21 -2.79
C TRP A 25 -5.00 -9.19 -2.45
N THR A 26 -5.60 -9.02 -1.27
CA THR A 26 -6.65 -9.90 -0.80
C THR A 26 -8.00 -9.37 -1.28
N LYS A 27 -8.79 -10.24 -1.92
CA LYS A 27 -10.17 -9.95 -2.29
C LYS A 27 -11.06 -10.13 -1.05
N LEU A 28 -11.79 -9.09 -0.65
CA LEU A 28 -12.73 -9.15 0.49
C LEU A 28 -14.08 -9.71 0.06
N ASP A 29 -14.60 -9.21 -1.06
CA ASP A 29 -15.91 -9.54 -1.64
C ASP A 29 -15.84 -9.47 -3.17
N THR A 30 -16.96 -9.58 -3.89
CA THR A 30 -17.00 -9.48 -5.37
C THR A 30 -16.34 -8.23 -5.91
N ASP A 31 -16.45 -7.11 -5.19
CA ASP A 31 -16.17 -5.77 -5.70
C ASP A 31 -14.99 -5.05 -5.06
N LYS A 32 -14.35 -5.62 -4.03
CA LYS A 32 -13.25 -4.94 -3.32
C LYS A 32 -12.02 -5.82 -3.10
N ARG A 33 -10.87 -5.19 -3.24
CA ARG A 33 -9.55 -5.71 -2.84
C ARG A 33 -8.89 -4.79 -1.85
N TYR A 34 -8.04 -5.37 -1.01
CA TYR A 34 -7.17 -4.60 -0.15
C TYR A 34 -5.74 -5.11 -0.16
N ILE A 35 -4.84 -4.21 0.22
CA ILE A 35 -3.46 -4.50 0.53
C ILE A 35 -3.15 -3.89 1.89
N ARG A 36 -2.35 -4.61 2.68
CA ARG A 36 -1.82 -4.13 3.93
C ARG A 36 -0.32 -3.89 3.75
N ILE A 37 0.08 -2.64 3.84
CA ILE A 37 1.47 -2.20 3.71
C ILE A 37 1.92 -1.82 5.12
N GLY A 38 2.60 -2.76 5.75
CA GLY A 38 3.08 -2.62 7.12
C GLY A 38 4.58 -2.84 7.23
N SER A 39 5.03 -2.53 8.43
CA SER A 39 6.37 -2.82 8.92
C SER A 39 6.60 -4.33 8.90
N SER A 40 7.66 -4.80 8.26
CA SER A 40 8.19 -6.13 8.57
C SER A 40 8.89 -6.03 9.93
N SER A 41 8.61 -6.95 10.86
CA SER A 41 9.50 -7.14 12.01
C SER A 41 10.89 -7.45 11.48
N ASN A 42 11.89 -6.70 11.92
CA ASN A 42 13.28 -7.10 11.64
C ASN A 42 13.67 -8.29 12.54
N CYS A 43 14.86 -8.86 12.34
CA CYS A 43 15.36 -9.97 13.17
C CYS A 43 15.56 -9.60 14.65
N ASN A 44 15.37 -8.33 15.03
CA ASN A 44 15.49 -7.81 16.39
C ASN A 44 14.12 -7.48 17.01
N ASP A 45 13.02 -7.96 16.43
CA ASP A 45 11.64 -7.65 16.85
C ASP A 45 11.29 -6.14 16.85
N GLU A 46 12.09 -5.31 16.20
CA GLU A 46 11.76 -3.89 16.02
C GLU A 46 10.83 -3.74 14.81
N ILE A 47 9.72 -3.06 15.05
CA ILE A 47 8.76 -2.68 14.01
C ILE A 47 9.37 -1.53 13.22
N VAL A 48 9.96 -1.82 12.05
CA VAL A 48 10.48 -0.81 11.12
C VAL A 48 9.30 -0.19 10.36
N TYR A 49 8.74 0.87 10.92
CA TYR A 49 7.60 1.61 10.37
C TYR A 49 8.06 2.95 9.78
N ASP A 50 7.75 3.21 8.51
CA ASP A 50 7.86 4.57 7.97
C ASP A 50 6.53 5.30 8.25
N PRO A 51 6.53 6.34 9.11
CA PRO A 51 5.31 7.05 9.52
C PRO A 51 4.65 7.84 8.38
N ARG A 52 5.33 8.01 7.25
CA ARG A 52 4.83 8.68 6.06
C ARG A 52 4.36 7.69 4.99
N SER A 53 4.36 6.38 5.27
CA SER A 53 3.84 5.37 4.33
C SER A 53 2.44 5.71 3.85
N LYS A 54 1.57 6.19 4.75
CA LYS A 54 0.23 6.66 4.40
C LYS A 54 0.29 7.83 3.41
N GLU A 55 1.03 8.89 3.74
CA GLU A 55 1.20 10.08 2.88
C GLU A 55 1.72 9.71 1.48
N PHE A 56 2.67 8.79 1.39
CA PHE A 56 3.20 8.34 0.11
C PHE A 56 2.22 7.51 -0.71
N ILE A 57 1.40 6.68 -0.05
CA ILE A 57 0.30 5.95 -0.69
C ILE A 57 -0.72 6.95 -1.24
N GLU A 58 -1.18 7.89 -0.42
CA GLU A 58 -2.18 8.91 -0.80
C GLU A 58 -1.67 9.75 -1.98
N CYS A 59 -0.42 10.23 -1.92
CA CYS A 59 0.19 10.99 -3.01
C CYS A 59 0.28 10.20 -4.32
N LEU A 60 0.64 8.90 -4.26
CA LEU A 60 0.71 8.04 -5.44
C LEU A 60 -0.68 7.82 -6.07
N LEU A 61 -1.71 7.63 -5.24
CA LEU A 61 -3.08 7.37 -5.73
C LEU A 61 -3.73 8.64 -6.29
N ASP A 62 -3.47 9.80 -5.67
CA ASP A 62 -3.90 11.11 -6.15
C ASP A 62 -3.32 11.41 -7.54
N GLN A 63 -2.04 11.10 -7.77
CA GLN A 63 -1.39 11.23 -9.09
C GLN A 63 -2.09 10.44 -10.20
N TYR A 64 -2.78 9.35 -9.84
CA TYR A 64 -3.50 8.49 -10.79
C TYR A 64 -5.01 8.74 -10.80
N GLY A 65 -5.51 9.67 -9.98
CA GLY A 65 -6.94 9.94 -9.85
C GLY A 65 -7.73 8.75 -9.31
N ILE A 66 -7.11 7.94 -8.45
CA ILE A 66 -7.73 6.72 -7.91
C ILE A 66 -8.56 7.07 -6.68
N VAL A 67 -9.78 6.53 -6.63
CA VAL A 67 -10.64 6.60 -5.44
C VAL A 67 -10.33 5.44 -4.51
N TYR A 68 -10.11 5.72 -3.23
CA TYR A 68 -9.64 4.73 -2.26
C TYR A 68 -10.23 4.91 -0.86
N GLU A 69 -10.20 3.83 -0.08
CA GLU A 69 -10.40 3.84 1.37
C GLU A 69 -9.06 3.47 2.04
N ILE A 70 -8.61 4.26 3.01
CA ILE A 70 -7.33 4.03 3.69
C ILE A 70 -7.48 4.10 5.20
N THR A 71 -6.91 3.11 5.90
CA THR A 71 -6.97 3.00 7.36
C THR A 71 -5.58 2.74 7.92
N SER A 72 -5.17 3.52 8.91
CA SER A 72 -3.96 3.23 9.69
C SER A 72 -4.29 2.19 10.76
N ILE A 73 -3.45 1.16 10.88
CA ILE A 73 -3.53 0.15 11.94
C ILE A 73 -2.31 0.36 12.84
N GLU A 74 -2.56 0.76 14.07
CA GLU A 74 -1.52 0.99 15.07
C GLU A 74 -1.93 0.30 16.38
N ASN A 75 -1.31 -0.83 16.67
CA ASN A 75 -1.50 -1.55 17.93
C ASN A 75 -0.15 -2.12 18.42
N THR A 76 -0.18 -2.84 19.55
CA THR A 76 1.03 -3.39 20.19
C THR A 76 1.75 -4.46 19.36
N GLN A 77 1.08 -5.03 18.35
CA GLN A 77 1.57 -6.11 17.51
C GLN A 77 1.86 -5.66 16.07
N GLU A 78 1.26 -4.55 15.62
CA GLU A 78 1.28 -4.14 14.22
C GLU A 78 1.27 -2.61 14.07
N ARG A 79 2.12 -2.13 13.16
CA ARG A 79 1.98 -0.81 12.53
C ARG A 79 1.94 -0.95 11.02
N SER A 80 0.78 -0.66 10.44
CA SER A 80 0.55 -0.79 9.00
C SER A 80 -0.49 0.20 8.48
N VAL A 81 -0.58 0.27 7.16
CA VAL A 81 -1.60 1.00 6.43
C VAL A 81 -2.36 0.00 5.57
N GLU A 82 -3.67 -0.04 5.74
CA GLU A 82 -4.56 -0.84 4.92
C GLU A 82 -5.20 0.05 3.85
N LEU A 83 -4.93 -0.27 2.59
CA LEU A 83 -5.52 0.38 1.43
C LEU A 83 -6.57 -0.56 0.83
N ARG A 84 -7.78 -0.05 0.62
CA ARG A 84 -8.87 -0.76 -0.06
C ARG A 84 -9.27 -0.03 -1.33
N LEU A 85 -9.48 -0.79 -2.38
CA LEU A 85 -9.91 -0.34 -3.70
C LEU A 85 -11.08 -1.21 -4.19
N THR A 86 -11.95 -0.63 -5.02
CA THR A 86 -12.88 -1.43 -5.81
C THR A 86 -12.14 -2.20 -6.90
N GLU A 87 -12.73 -3.25 -7.48
CA GLU A 87 -12.09 -3.97 -8.61
C GLU A 87 -11.78 -3.04 -9.80
N GLU A 88 -12.63 -2.05 -10.05
CA GLU A 88 -12.43 -1.02 -11.08
C GLU A 88 -11.18 -0.18 -10.79
N GLN A 89 -11.11 0.38 -9.58
CA GLN A 89 -9.99 1.24 -9.16
C GLN A 89 -8.69 0.46 -9.05
N TYR A 90 -8.76 -0.80 -8.61
CA TYR A 90 -7.63 -1.73 -8.64
C TYR A 90 -7.11 -1.97 -10.06
N SER A 91 -8.01 -2.16 -11.03
CA SER A 91 -7.62 -2.38 -12.44
C SER A 91 -6.98 -1.14 -13.06
N ILE A 92 -7.47 0.05 -12.72
CA ILE A 92 -6.84 1.32 -13.11
C ILE A 92 -5.44 1.41 -12.52
N LEU A 93 -5.29 1.15 -11.22
CA LEU A 93 -3.98 1.15 -10.55
C LEU A 93 -3.02 0.17 -11.21
N TYR A 94 -3.47 -1.06 -11.48
CA TYR A 94 -2.66 -2.09 -12.12
C TYR A 94 -2.10 -1.60 -13.46
N SER A 95 -2.96 -1.04 -14.32
CA SER A 95 -2.55 -0.49 -15.62
C SER A 95 -1.57 0.69 -15.51
N LYS A 96 -1.65 1.51 -14.45
CA LYS A 96 -0.70 2.62 -14.21
C LYS A 96 0.65 2.16 -13.64
N LEU A 97 0.67 0.98 -13.02
CA LEU A 97 1.84 0.42 -12.36
C LEU A 97 2.64 -0.55 -13.26
N GLU A 98 2.03 -1.15 -14.28
CA GLU A 98 2.74 -1.88 -15.34
C GLU A 98 3.80 -1.02 -16.03
#